data_AF-A0A645IWX9-F1
#
_entry.id   AF-A0A645IWX9-F1
#
_cell.length_a   1.000
_cell.length_b   1.000
_cell.length_c   1.000
_cell.angle_alpha   90.00
_cell.angle_beta   90.00
_cell.angle_gamma   90.00
#
_symmetry.space_group_name_H-M   'P 1'
#
loop_
_entity.id
_entity.type
_entity.pdbx_description
1 polymer ?
#
loop_
_entity_poly.entity_id
_entity_poly.type
_entity_poly.pdbx_seq_one_letter_code
_entity_poly.pdbx_strand_id
1 'polypeptide(L)'
;MGAYFSLLAYKDEPINKTLFLSPVVNMERIITNMMKWFNIDEEELKNQKTIQTPIGQKLYWDYYCYVKDNPIEIWDNSTNILYGSKDDLCETEFVFEFAEKFKCNIVVMDGGEHYFHTKEQLKFFEKWLSNNICKLI
;
A
#
# COMPACT_ATOMS: atom_id res chain seq x y z
N MET A 1 -1.83 4.53 -1.05
CA MET A 1 -3.23 4.74 -0.61
C MET A 1 -4.26 4.28 -1.64
N GLY A 2 -4.16 4.68 -2.92
CA GLY A 2 -5.15 4.28 -3.94
C GLY A 2 -5.35 2.77 -4.05
N ALA A 3 -4.28 1.97 -3.98
CA ALA A 3 -4.36 0.51 -3.95
C ALA A 3 -5.26 -0.01 -2.82
N TYR A 4 -5.06 0.44 -1.58
CA TYR A 4 -5.86 0.02 -0.42
C TYR A 4 -7.36 0.22 -0.65
N PHE A 5 -7.79 1.40 -1.09
CA PHE A 5 -9.20 1.66 -1.34
C PHE A 5 -9.73 0.88 -2.54
N SER A 6 -8.93 0.69 -3.59
CA SER A 6 -9.31 -0.17 -4.72
C SER A 6 -9.51 -1.63 -4.29
N LEU A 7 -8.65 -2.15 -3.41
CA LEU A 7 -8.77 -3.50 -2.88
C LEU A 7 -10.08 -3.68 -2.09
N LEU A 8 -10.48 -2.69 -1.30
CA LEU A 8 -11.75 -2.71 -0.57
C LEU A 8 -12.97 -2.58 -1.48
N ALA A 9 -12.93 -1.63 -2.41
CA ALA A 9 -14.07 -1.28 -3.26
C ALA A 9 -14.37 -2.35 -4.32
N TYR A 10 -13.33 -3.00 -4.83
CA TYR A 10 -13.43 -3.90 -5.98
C TYR A 10 -13.15 -5.37 -5.65
N LYS A 11 -13.22 -5.76 -4.36
CA LYS A 11 -12.95 -7.14 -3.92
C LYS A 11 -13.83 -8.19 -4.60
N ASP A 12 -15.06 -7.81 -4.98
CA ASP A 12 -16.06 -8.68 -5.61
C ASP A 12 -16.16 -8.45 -7.14
N GLU A 13 -15.38 -7.50 -7.69
CA GLU A 13 -15.44 -7.16 -9.10
C GLU A 13 -14.46 -8.00 -9.92
N PRO A 14 -14.89 -8.54 -11.08
CA PRO A 14 -14.02 -9.30 -11.97
C PRO A 14 -13.12 -8.35 -12.78
N ILE A 15 -11.92 -8.09 -12.27
CA ILE A 15 -10.93 -7.24 -12.94
C ILE A 15 -9.94 -8.12 -13.70
N ASN A 16 -9.89 -7.96 -15.03
CA ASN A 16 -9.01 -8.76 -15.88
C ASN A 16 -7.51 -8.60 -15.57
N LYS A 17 -7.10 -7.42 -15.09
CA LYS A 17 -5.70 -7.10 -14.79
C LYS A 17 -5.59 -5.95 -13.80
N THR A 18 -4.81 -6.17 -12.74
CA THR A 18 -4.50 -5.15 -11.74
C THR A 18 -3.00 -4.87 -11.72
N LEU A 19 -2.64 -3.58 -11.74
CA LEU A 19 -1.27 -3.09 -11.66
C LEU A 19 -1.14 -2.16 -10.46
N PHE A 20 -0.26 -2.50 -9.52
CA PHE A 20 0.00 -1.66 -8.35
C PHE A 20 1.46 -1.22 -8.30
N LEU A 21 1.66 0.09 -8.13
CA LEU A 21 2.96 0.70 -7.84
C LEU A 21 3.04 1.00 -6.35
N SER A 22 4.03 0.45 -5.64
CA SER A 22 4.23 0.61 -4.20
C SER A 22 2.91 0.62 -3.40
N PRO A 23 2.13 -0.48 -3.46
CA PRO A 23 0.80 -0.49 -2.87
C PRO A 23 0.85 -0.40 -1.35
N VAL A 24 0.02 0.48 -0.80
CA VAL A 24 -0.42 0.34 0.58
C VAL A 24 -1.38 -0.85 0.64
N VAL A 25 -0.93 -1.96 1.19
CA VAL A 25 -1.71 -3.21 1.33
C VAL A 25 -2.27 -3.41 2.73
N ASN A 26 -1.74 -2.69 3.72
CA ASN A 26 -2.19 -2.73 5.10
C ASN A 26 -2.16 -1.30 5.70
N MET A 27 -3.31 -0.63 5.69
CA MET A 27 -3.43 0.74 6.19
C MET A 27 -3.37 0.82 7.72
N GLU A 28 -3.90 -0.19 8.42
CA GLU A 28 -3.79 -0.30 9.88
C GLU A 28 -2.33 -0.26 10.30
N ARG A 29 -1.46 -1.06 9.66
CA ARG A 29 -0.03 -1.10 9.95
C ARG A 29 0.64 0.27 9.78
N ILE A 30 0.33 1.01 8.71
CA ILE A 30 0.87 2.36 8.49
C ILE A 30 0.48 3.29 9.65
N ILE A 31 -0.80 3.27 10.05
CA ILE A 31 -1.29 4.12 11.12
C ILE A 31 -0.67 3.71 12.47
N THR A 32 -0.60 2.42 12.77
CA THR A 32 0.05 1.89 13.98
C THR A 32 1.53 2.25 14.04
N ASN A 33 2.26 2.20 12.93
CA ASN A 33 3.65 2.63 12.88
C ASN A 33 3.80 4.12 13.13
N MET A 34 2.94 4.93 12.50
CA MET A 34 2.92 6.38 12.72
C MET A 34 2.64 6.72 14.18
N MET A 35 1.69 6.03 14.81
CA MET A 35 1.42 6.15 16.25
C MET A 35 2.66 5.81 17.09
N LYS A 36 3.34 4.69 16.79
CA LYS A 36 4.57 4.28 17.49
C LYS A 36 5.70 5.31 17.34
N TRP A 37 5.92 5.84 16.13
CA TRP A 37 6.98 6.84 15.90
C TRP A 37 6.80 8.12 16.73
N PHE A 38 5.55 8.48 17.02
CA PHE A 38 5.23 9.66 17.82
C PHE A 38 4.82 9.34 19.26
N ASN A 39 5.02 8.08 19.71
CA ASN A 39 4.68 7.62 21.05
C ASN A 39 3.21 7.90 21.43
N ILE A 40 2.30 7.71 20.48
CA ILE A 40 0.85 7.83 20.66
C ILE A 40 0.29 6.43 20.85
N ASP A 41 -0.47 6.19 21.92
CA ASP A 41 -1.15 4.92 22.13
C ASP A 41 -2.62 4.96 21.65
N GLU A 42 -3.24 3.77 21.61
CA GLU A 42 -4.62 3.63 21.11
C GLU A 42 -5.64 4.33 22.01
N GLU A 43 -5.42 4.36 23.33
CA GLU A 43 -6.32 5.03 24.27
C GLU A 43 -6.26 6.54 24.13
N GLU A 44 -5.06 7.08 23.91
CA GLU A 44 -4.83 8.49 23.65
C GLU A 44 -5.58 8.93 22.38
N LEU A 45 -5.39 8.22 21.27
CA LEU A 45 -6.09 8.51 20.02
C LEU A 45 -7.61 8.38 20.19
N LYS A 46 -8.08 7.38 20.93
CA LYS A 46 -9.50 7.17 21.23
C LYS A 46 -10.10 8.32 22.03
N ASN A 47 -9.38 8.84 23.01
CA ASN A 47 -9.83 9.92 23.88
C ASN A 47 -9.81 11.27 23.16
N GLN A 48 -8.72 11.58 22.44
CA GLN A 48 -8.56 12.86 21.75
C GLN A 48 -9.30 12.95 20.41
N LYS A 49 -9.68 11.80 19.83
CA LYS A 49 -10.34 11.64 18.51
C LYS A 49 -9.49 12.06 17.31
N THR A 50 -8.66 13.08 17.44
CA THR A 50 -7.75 13.54 16.41
C THR A 50 -6.47 14.03 17.06
N ILE A 51 -5.33 13.56 16.56
CA ILE A 51 -4.01 14.00 17.03
C ILE A 51 -3.21 14.51 15.85
N GLN A 52 -2.68 15.73 15.97
CA GLN A 52 -1.78 16.32 14.98
C GLN A 52 -0.36 15.78 15.21
N THR A 53 0.23 15.18 14.19
CA THR A 53 1.63 14.72 14.25
C THR A 53 2.61 15.86 13.89
N PRO A 54 3.87 15.80 14.37
CA PRO A 54 4.92 16.76 14.03
C PRO A 54 5.22 16.88 12.53
N ILE A 55 4.88 15.86 11.73
CA ILE A 55 5.10 15.83 10.27
C ILE A 55 3.92 16.42 9.48
N GLY A 56 2.99 17.09 10.15
CA GLY A 56 1.85 17.74 9.50
C GLY A 56 0.66 16.82 9.17
N GLN A 57 0.81 15.51 9.35
CA GLN A 57 -0.28 14.54 9.19
C GLN A 57 -1.16 14.48 10.45
N LYS A 58 -2.44 14.17 10.27
CA LYS A 58 -3.39 13.97 11.38
C LYS A 58 -3.74 12.49 11.50
N LEU A 59 -3.69 11.98 12.73
CA LEU A 59 -4.29 10.71 13.10
C LEU A 59 -5.74 10.94 13.48
N TYR A 60 -6.65 10.15 12.92
CA TYR A 60 -8.08 10.21 13.24
C TYR A 60 -8.54 8.88 13.82
N TRP A 61 -9.25 8.93 14.94
CA TRP A 61 -9.75 7.74 15.62
C TRP A 61 -10.76 6.97 14.75
N ASP A 62 -11.69 7.68 14.11
CA ASP A 62 -12.69 7.07 13.24
C ASP A 62 -12.06 6.37 12.03
N TYR A 63 -11.03 6.97 11.42
CA TYR A 63 -10.28 6.35 10.33
C TYR A 63 -9.47 5.15 10.81
N TYR A 64 -8.85 5.22 11.99
CA TYR A 64 -8.14 4.08 12.57
C TYR A 64 -9.10 2.92 12.87
N CYS A 65 -10.30 3.18 13.41
CA CYS A 65 -11.35 2.17 13.55
C CYS A 65 -11.77 1.61 12.19
N TYR A 66 -12.01 2.48 11.20
CA TYR A 66 -12.40 2.05 9.86
C TYR A 66 -11.42 1.06 9.26
N VAL A 67 -10.10 1.32 9.34
CA VAL A 67 -9.12 0.42 8.74
C VAL A 67 -9.02 -0.92 9.48
N LYS A 68 -9.24 -0.93 10.81
CA LYS A 68 -9.31 -2.16 11.63
C LYS A 68 -10.54 -3.00 11.27
N ASP A 69 -11.66 -2.34 10.99
CA ASP A 69 -12.92 -2.98 10.62
C ASP A 69 -12.97 -3.39 9.13
N ASN A 70 -12.00 -2.96 8.33
CA ASN A 70 -11.92 -3.22 6.89
C ASN A 70 -10.54 -3.76 6.49
N PRO A 71 -10.16 -4.97 6.95
CA PRO A 71 -8.96 -5.65 6.49
C PRO A 71 -9.13 -6.16 5.04
N ILE A 72 -8.00 -6.32 4.33
CA ILE A 72 -8.02 -6.97 3.01
C ILE A 72 -8.01 -8.49 3.19
N GLU A 73 -9.20 -9.08 3.21
CA GLU A 73 -9.40 -10.52 3.41
C GLU A 73 -9.44 -11.31 2.10
N ILE A 74 -10.03 -10.73 1.05
CA ILE A 74 -10.31 -11.38 -0.23
C ILE A 74 -9.76 -10.50 -1.36
N TRP A 75 -9.03 -11.11 -2.29
CA TRP A 75 -8.58 -10.49 -3.51
C TRP A 75 -8.17 -11.56 -4.54
N ASP A 76 -9.05 -11.85 -5.49
CA ASP A 76 -8.85 -12.94 -6.46
C ASP A 76 -8.40 -12.44 -7.86
N ASN A 77 -8.26 -11.12 -8.01
CA ASN A 77 -7.92 -10.51 -9.29
C ASN A 77 -6.42 -10.67 -9.62
N SER A 78 -6.11 -11.00 -10.88
CA SER A 78 -4.73 -11.16 -11.34
C SER A 78 -3.96 -9.85 -11.19
N THR A 79 -2.94 -9.86 -10.31
CA THR A 79 -2.27 -8.64 -9.86
C THR A 79 -0.77 -8.70 -10.09
N ASN A 80 -0.22 -7.64 -10.67
CA ASN A 80 1.22 -7.40 -10.75
C ASN A 80 1.56 -6.18 -9.90
N ILE A 81 2.57 -6.33 -9.05
CA ILE A 81 3.08 -5.30 -8.14
C ILE A 81 4.47 -4.87 -8.62
N LEU A 82 4.68 -3.57 -8.76
CA LEU A 82 6.02 -2.97 -8.81
C LEU A 82 6.33 -2.37 -7.43
N TYR A 83 7.44 -2.80 -6.84
CA TYR A 83 7.87 -2.38 -5.51
C TYR A 83 9.30 -1.86 -5.54
N GLY A 84 9.61 -0.84 -4.74
CA GLY A 84 10.97 -0.30 -4.61
C GLY A 84 11.68 -0.92 -3.41
N SER A 85 12.93 -1.37 -3.54
CA SER A 85 13.67 -1.99 -2.41
C SER A 85 13.99 -1.03 -1.26
N LYS A 86 13.85 0.29 -1.49
CA LYS A 86 14.01 1.36 -0.50
C LYS A 86 12.69 2.05 -0.16
N ASP A 87 11.56 1.39 -0.37
CA ASP A 87 10.27 1.87 0.14
C ASP A 87 10.28 1.82 1.67
N ASP A 88 10.26 2.99 2.30
CA ASP A 88 10.30 3.20 3.75
C ASP A 88 8.89 3.42 4.34
N LEU A 89 7.86 3.49 3.49
CA LEU A 89 6.48 3.73 3.90
C LEU A 89 5.71 2.42 4.08
N CYS A 90 5.84 1.49 3.12
CA CYS A 90 5.21 0.19 3.17
C CYS A 90 6.29 -0.87 3.41
N GLU A 91 6.34 -1.46 4.61
CA GLU A 91 7.41 -2.43 4.91
C GLU A 91 7.37 -3.62 3.95
N THR A 92 8.54 -4.00 3.45
CA THR A 92 8.73 -5.05 2.44
C THR A 92 8.06 -6.36 2.85
N GLU A 93 8.18 -6.75 4.12
CA GLU A 93 7.59 -7.99 4.66
C GLU A 93 6.09 -8.08 4.37
N PHE A 94 5.31 -7.04 4.67
CA PHE A 94 3.86 -7.07 4.44
C PHE A 94 3.47 -7.06 2.97
N VAL A 95 4.24 -6.40 2.10
CA VAL A 95 3.96 -6.42 0.66
C VAL A 95 4.22 -7.81 0.09
N PHE A 96 5.26 -8.50 0.56
CA PHE A 96 5.58 -9.86 0.16
C PHE A 96 4.57 -10.87 0.71
N GLU A 97 4.20 -10.79 1.99
CA GLU A 97 3.13 -11.60 2.58
C GLU A 97 1.80 -11.41 1.85
N PHE A 98 1.45 -10.16 1.51
CA PHE A 98 0.27 -9.87 0.70
C PHE A 98 0.35 -10.53 -0.68
N ALA A 99 1.50 -10.41 -1.35
CA ALA A 99 1.71 -11.00 -2.66
C ALA A 99 1.63 -12.53 -2.61
N GLU A 100 2.17 -13.16 -1.57
CA GLU A 100 2.06 -14.61 -1.36
C GLU A 100 0.61 -15.03 -1.10
N LYS A 101 -0.07 -14.37 -0.15
CA LYS A 101 -1.47 -14.65 0.24
C LYS A 101 -2.41 -14.61 -0.97
N PHE A 102 -2.28 -13.61 -1.82
CA PHE A 102 -3.17 -13.38 -2.97
C PHE A 102 -2.56 -13.78 -4.32
N LYS A 103 -1.43 -14.50 -4.31
CA LYS A 103 -0.74 -15.02 -5.51
C LYS A 103 -0.44 -13.92 -6.54
N CYS A 104 -0.07 -12.74 -6.06
CA CYS A 104 0.34 -11.62 -6.91
C CYS A 104 1.74 -11.86 -7.46
N ASN A 105 2.00 -11.40 -8.69
CA ASN A 105 3.36 -11.29 -9.18
C ASN A 105 3.99 -10.02 -8.61
N ILE A 106 5.24 -10.09 -8.15
CA ILE A 106 5.98 -8.94 -7.65
C ILE A 106 7.28 -8.76 -8.43
N VAL A 107 7.53 -7.52 -8.84
CA VAL A 107 8.80 -7.07 -9.41
C VAL A 107 9.39 -6.04 -8.47
N VAL A 108 10.62 -6.25 -8.04
CA VAL A 108 11.34 -5.30 -7.18
C VAL A 108 12.34 -4.52 -8.03
N MET A 109 12.27 -3.18 -7.94
CA MET A 109 13.32 -2.30 -8.44
C MET A 109 14.35 -2.10 -7.32
N ASP A 110 15.58 -2.57 -7.54
CA ASP A 110 16.67 -2.28 -6.61
C ASP A 110 16.97 -0.77 -6.58
N GLY A 111 17.11 -0.20 -5.38
CA GLY A 111 17.25 1.24 -5.16
C GLY A 111 15.97 2.07 -5.41
N GLY A 112 14.86 1.43 -5.81
CA GLY A 112 13.58 2.10 -5.99
C GLY A 112 12.99 2.58 -4.67
N GLU A 113 12.45 3.79 -4.64
CA GLU A 113 11.76 4.39 -3.48
C GLU A 113 10.25 4.35 -3.68
N HIS A 114 9.48 4.62 -2.62
CA HIS A 114 8.01 4.59 -2.65
C HIS A 114 7.39 5.42 -3.80
N TYR A 115 7.91 6.64 -4.02
CA TYR A 115 7.27 7.60 -4.93
C TYR A 115 7.61 7.42 -6.42
N PHE A 116 8.62 6.62 -6.77
CA PHE A 116 9.08 6.44 -8.15
C PHE A 116 9.17 7.76 -8.95
N HIS A 117 10.00 8.69 -8.49
CA HIS A 117 10.04 10.07 -8.99
C HIS A 117 11.35 10.43 -9.72
N THR A 118 12.41 9.64 -9.56
CA THR A 118 13.66 9.89 -10.27
C THR A 118 13.57 9.46 -11.73
N LYS A 119 14.41 10.02 -12.60
CA LYS A 119 14.44 9.64 -14.03
C LYS A 119 14.69 8.15 -14.25
N GLU A 120 15.47 7.52 -13.38
CA GLU A 120 15.76 6.09 -13.45
C GLU A 120 14.55 5.25 -13.02
N GLN A 121 13.91 5.62 -11.90
CA GLN A 121 12.70 4.98 -11.41
C GLN A 121 11.56 5.07 -12.43
N LEU A 122 11.36 6.25 -13.03
CA LEU A 122 10.34 6.45 -14.06
C LEU A 122 10.59 5.61 -15.31
N LYS A 123 11.84 5.51 -15.79
CA LYS A 123 12.19 4.62 -16.92
C LYS A 123 11.94 3.16 -16.60
N PHE A 124 12.24 2.71 -15.38
CA PHE A 124 11.94 1.35 -14.94
C PHE A 124 10.43 1.11 -14.90
N PHE A 125 9.67 2.05 -14.33
CA PHE A 125 8.22 2.01 -14.27
C PHE A 125 7.57 1.96 -15.65
N GLU A 126 7.99 2.80 -16.60
CA GLU A 126 7.51 2.79 -18.00
C GLU A 126 7.77 1.44 -18.68
N LYS A 127 8.95 0.86 -18.50
CA LYS A 127 9.29 -0.47 -19.01
C LYS A 127 8.41 -1.55 -18.38
N TRP A 128 8.21 -1.47 -17.06
CA TRP A 128 7.34 -2.40 -16.33
C TRP A 128 5.89 -2.30 -16.81
N LEU A 129 5.35 -1.09 -16.98
CA LEU A 129 4.02 -0.88 -17.56
C LEU A 129 3.91 -1.47 -18.96
N SER A 130 4.89 -1.19 -19.83
CA SER A 130 4.91 -1.70 -21.21
C SER A 130 4.87 -3.24 -21.25
N ASN A 131 5.61 -3.90 -20.37
CA ASN A 131 5.63 -5.37 -20.27
C ASN A 131 4.32 -5.98 -19.76
N ASN A 132 3.57 -5.22 -18.95
CA ASN A 132 2.34 -5.70 -18.33
C ASN A 132 1.08 -5.30 -19.10
N ILE A 133 1.10 -4.19 -19.83
CA ILE A 133 -0.03 -3.68 -20.63
C ILE A 133 0.06 -4.22 -22.07
N CYS A 134 1.20 -4.07 -22.75
CA CYS A 134 1.29 -4.32 -24.20
C CYS A 134 1.34 -5.80 -24.59
N LYS A 135 1.41 -6.75 -23.64
CA LYS A 135 1.25 -8.19 -23.89
C LYS A 135 -0.20 -8.64 -24.11
N LEU A 136 -1.12 -7.71 -24.35
CA LEU A 136 -2.55 -7.96 -24.58
C LEU A 136 -2.95 -7.99 -26.07
N ILE A 137 -1.98 -8.13 -26.99
CA ILE A 137 -2.23 -8.31 -28.43
C ILE A 137 -1.59 -9.60 -28.89
#